data_AF-A0A7J9BMA2-F1
#
_entry.id   AF-A0A7J9BMA2-F1
#
_cell.length_a   1.000
_cell.length_b   1.000
_cell.length_c   1.000
_cell.angle_alpha   90.00
_cell.angle_beta   90.00
_cell.angle_gamma   90.00
#
_symmetry.space_group_name_H-M   'P 1'
#
loop_
_entity.id
_entity.type
_entity.pdbx_description
1 polymer ?
#
loop_
_entity_poly.entity_id
_entity_poly.type
_entity_poly.pdbx_seq_one_letter_code
_entity_poly.pdbx_strand_id
1 'polypeptide(L)' 'SDNLEAVVAINNRKLEGSNSTLVRQIRQILLVEERWCLRHVSRENNKITDALAKMALSNVK' A
#
# COMPACT_ATOMS: atom_id res chain seq x y z
N SER A 1 -4.99 -0.89 -4.18
CA SER A 1 -3.90 0.07 -4.43
C SER A 1 -3.70 0.20 -5.93
N ASP A 2 -3.46 1.41 -6.44
CA ASP A 2 -3.09 1.67 -7.84
C ASP A 2 -1.57 1.61 -8.09
N ASN A 3 -0.78 1.37 -7.04
CA ASN A 3 0.65 1.10 -7.16
C ASN A 3 0.91 -0.41 -7.21
N LEU A 4 1.16 -0.93 -8.42
CA LEU A 4 1.45 -2.35 -8.65
C LEU A 4 2.72 -2.81 -7.93
N GLU A 5 3.79 -2.00 -7.95
CA GLU A 5 5.05 -2.31 -7.28
C GLU A 5 4.85 -2.51 -5.78
N ALA A 6 4.08 -1.62 -5.14
CA ALA A 6 3.76 -1.74 -3.71
C ALA A 6 2.94 -3.01 -3.41
N VAL A 7 1.97 -3.36 -4.26
CA VAL A 7 1.19 -4.60 -4.10
C VAL A 7 2.09 -5.83 -4.19
N VAL A 8 2.97 -5.88 -5.20
CA VAL A 8 3.92 -6.98 -5.39
C VAL A 8 4.89 -7.05 -4.22
N ALA A 9 5.45 -5.91 -3.80
CA ALA A 9 6.36 -5.81 -2.68
C ALA A 9 5.70 -6.31 -1.40
N ILE A 10 4.48 -5.91 -1.07
CA ILE A 10 3.81 -6.35 0.18
C ILE A 10 3.43 -7.83 0.12
N ASN A 11 2.90 -8.33 -1.01
CA ASN A 11 2.46 -9.72 -1.15
C ASN A 11 3.62 -10.74 -1.25
N ASN A 12 4.82 -10.31 -1.63
CA ASN A 12 5.96 -11.22 -1.71
C ASN A 12 6.33 -11.72 -0.30
N ARG A 13 6.12 -13.03 -0.04
CA ARG A 13 6.26 -13.59 1.32
C ARG A 13 7.70 -13.66 1.84
N LYS A 14 8.72 -13.37 1.02
CA LYS A 14 10.10 -13.28 1.49
C LYS A 14 10.26 -12.00 2.32
N LEU A 15 10.03 -12.14 3.63
CA LEU A 15 10.17 -11.08 4.62
C LEU A 15 11.59 -10.50 4.62
N GLU A 16 12.58 -11.37 4.45
CA GLU A 16 14.00 -11.04 4.56
C GLU A 16 14.61 -10.38 3.32
N GLY A 17 13.89 -10.35 2.19
CA GLY A 17 14.39 -9.78 0.94
C GLY A 17 13.99 -8.32 0.70
N SER A 18 13.18 -7.70 1.58
CA SER A 18 12.77 -6.30 1.38
C SER A 18 13.73 -5.35 2.11
N ASN A 19 14.47 -4.54 1.35
CA ASN A 19 15.30 -3.47 1.89
C ASN A 19 14.49 -2.28 2.47
N SER A 20 13.15 -2.30 2.36
CA SER A 20 12.29 -1.21 2.82
C SER A 20 11.75 -1.50 4.22
N THR A 21 12.16 -0.68 5.19
CA THR A 21 11.63 -0.69 6.56
C THR A 21 10.10 -0.55 6.58
N LEU A 22 9.54 0.28 5.68
CA LEU A 22 8.10 0.50 5.57
C LEU A 22 7.36 -0.78 5.15
N VAL A 23 7.87 -1.49 4.13
CA VAL A 23 7.25 -2.74 3.67
C VAL A 23 7.29 -3.80 4.78
N ARG A 24 8.40 -3.86 5.54
CA ARG A 24 8.50 -4.77 6.69
C ARG A 24 7.47 -4.44 7.78
N GLN A 25 7.29 -3.16 8.12
CA GLN A 25 6.28 -2.73 9.10
C GLN A 25 4.85 -3.04 8.64
N ILE A 26 4.51 -2.73 7.38
CA ILE A 26 3.20 -3.05 6.82
C ILE A 26 2.95 -4.56 6.92
N ARG A 27 3.92 -5.40 6.56
CA ARG A 27 3.78 -6.86 6.68
C ARG A 27 3.60 -7.32 8.13
N GLN A 28 4.29 -6.72 9.10
CA GLN A 28 4.09 -7.05 10.52
C GLN A 28 2.66 -6.74 10.98
N ILE A 29 2.11 -5.60 10.54
CA ILE A 29 0.70 -5.25 10.81
C ILE A 29 -0.23 -6.28 10.15
N LEU A 30 0.04 -6.65 8.90
CA LEU A 30 -0.79 -7.63 8.18
C LEU A 30 -0.64 -9.07 8.73
N LEU A 31 0.43 -9.40 9.46
CA LEU A 31 0.59 -10.70 10.10
C LEU A 31 -0.30 -10.88 11.33
N VAL A 32 -0.66 -9.79 12.01
CA VAL A 32 -1.58 -9.84 13.16
C VAL A 32 -3.04 -9.82 12.74
N GLU A 33 -3.33 -9.47 11.49
CA GLU A 33 -4.69 -9.47 10.94
C GLU A 33 -5.10 -10.87 10.48
N GLU A 34 -6.19 -11.41 11.04
CA GLU A 34 -6.65 -12.77 10.76
C GLU A 34 -6.96 -13.00 9.28
N ARG A 35 -7.50 -11.99 8.59
CA ARG A 35 -7.85 -12.04 7.17
C ARG A 35 -7.69 -10.67 6.52
N TRP A 36 -6.76 -10.59 5.57
CA TRP A 36 -6.58 -9.40 4.75
C TRP A 36 -6.40 -9.78 3.27
N CYS A 37 -6.68 -8.83 2.38
CA CYS A 37 -6.35 -8.97 0.97
C CYS A 37 -5.84 -7.62 0.42
N LEU A 38 -4.75 -7.67 -0.35
CA LEU A 38 -4.23 -6.52 -1.05
C LEU A 38 -4.26 -6.80 -2.56
N ARG A 39 -5.05 -6.01 -3.27
CA ARG A 39 -5.22 -6.12 -4.72
C ARG A 39 -4.83 -4.83 -5.43
N HIS A 40 -4.29 -5.01 -6.64
CA HIS A 40 -4.09 -3.92 -7.57
C HIS A 40 -5.43 -3.50 -8.20
N VAL A 41 -5.65 -2.21 -8.35
CA VAL A 41 -6.78 -1.60 -9.07
C VAL A 41 -6.23 -0.49 -9.96
N SER A 42 -6.87 -0.17 -11.09
CA SER A 42 -6.43 0.98 -11.89
C SER A 42 -6.57 2.27 -11.08
N ARG A 43 -5.71 3.26 -11.36
CA ARG A 43 -5.85 4.60 -10.78
C ARG A 43 -7.22 5.20 -11.04
N GLU A 44 -7.79 4.89 -12.20
CA GLU A 44 -9.15 5.32 -12.56
C GLU A 44 -10.21 4.81 -11.56
N ASN A 45 -10.05 3.60 -11.05
CA ASN A 45 -10.94 3.04 -10.04
C ASN A 45 -10.60 3.50 -8.62
N ASN A 46 -9.46 4.18 -8.42
CA ASN A 46 -9.00 4.72 -7.14
C ASN A 46 -9.17 6.26 -7.04
N LYS A 47 -10.02 6.86 -7.89
CA LYS A 47 -10.23 8.32 -8.02
C LYS A 47 -10.53 9.03 -6.69
N ILE A 48 -11.36 8.43 -5.83
CA ILE A 48 -11.76 9.05 -4.55
C ILE A 48 -10.54 9.17 -3.63
N THR A 49 -9.78 8.09 -3.47
CA THR A 49 -8.56 8.08 -2.66
C THR A 49 -7.51 9.05 -3.20
N ASP A 50 -7.34 9.11 -4.53
CA ASP A 50 -6.43 10.05 -5.19
C ASP A 50 -6.83 11.51 -4.93
N ALA A 51 -8.13 11.83 -5.02
CA ALA A 51 -8.64 13.16 -4.72
C ALA A 51 -8.41 13.53 -3.24
N LEU A 52 -8.70 12.62 -2.30
CA LEU A 52 -8.46 12.84 -0.87
C LEU A 52 -6.99 13.09 -0.56
N ALA A 53 -6.08 12.29 -1.13
CA ALA A 53 -4.64 12.47 -0.96
C ALA A 53 -4.16 13.82 -1.51
N LYS A 54 -4.65 14.22 -2.69
CA LYS A 54 -4.34 15.53 -3.29
C LYS A 54 -4.84 16.69 -2.45
N MET A 55 -6.07 16.63 -1.95
CA MET A 55 -6.64 17.66 -1.08
C MET A 55 -5.85 17.81 0.23
N ALA A 56 -5.48 16.69 0.84
CA ALA A 56 -4.65 16.71 2.05
C ALA A 56 -3.30 17.36 1.78
N LEU A 57 -2.63 17.00 0.67
CA LEU A 57 -1.32 17.56 0.29
C LEU A 57 -1.39 19.02 -0.15
N SER A 58 -2.47 19.45 -0.82
CA SER A 58 -2.65 20.85 -1.22
C SER A 58 -2.88 21.79 -0.04
N ASN A 59 -3.39 21.26 1.08
CA ASN A 59 -3.62 22.02 2.31
C ASN A 59 -2.36 22.14 3.19
N VAL A 60 -1.23 21.54 2.82
CA VAL A 60 0.07 21.68 3.51
C VAL A 60 0.94 22.76 2.83
N LYS A 61 0.32 23.79 2.26
CA LYS A 61 1.02 24.95 1.68
C LYS A 61 0.82 26.21 2.51
#